data_AF-A0A351X437-F1
#
_entry.id   AF-A0A351X437-F1
#
_cell.length_a   1.000
_cell.length_b   1.000
_cell.length_c   1.000
_cell.angle_alpha   90.00
_cell.angle_beta   90.00
_cell.angle_gamma   90.00
#
_symmetry.space_group_name_H-M   'P 1'
#
loop_
_entity.id
_entity.type
_entity.pdbx_description
1 polymer ?
#
loop_
_entity_poly.entity_id
_entity_poly.type
_entity_poly.pdbx_seq_one_letter_code
_entity_poly.pdbx_strand_id
1 'polypeptide(L)'
;MVDYGYRKEAAEIFIRIMQAVITGLKTDHAFWSAYNAGTARGQGERNTLNGLAPVGFLLKLLGLVQISPNRVIVDGMNPFSRSITVQYRGTRVDFFGDRTQVSFANGQTMSVQGGGIHEISLP
;
A
#
# COMPACT_ATOMS: atom_id res chain seq x y z
N MET A 1 11.75 8.06 3.25
CA MET A 1 12.18 6.71 3.69
C MET A 1 12.10 5.69 2.56
N VAL A 2 10.92 5.49 1.94
CA VAL A 2 10.80 4.55 0.81
C VAL A 2 11.74 4.91 -0.35
N ASP A 3 11.81 6.20 -0.72
CA ASP A 3 12.70 6.70 -1.79
C ASP A 3 14.20 6.60 -1.46
N TYR A 4 14.52 6.33 -0.19
CA TYR A 4 15.90 6.19 0.29
C TYR A 4 16.27 4.73 0.59
N GLY A 5 15.44 3.77 0.18
CA GLY A 5 15.70 2.32 0.36
C GLY A 5 15.23 1.72 1.70
N TYR A 6 14.76 2.53 2.65
CA TYR A 6 14.29 2.10 3.97
C TYR A 6 12.84 1.59 3.95
N ARG A 7 12.54 0.63 3.07
CA ARG A 7 11.16 0.17 2.84
C ARG A 7 10.61 -0.64 4.02
N LYS A 8 11.45 -1.43 4.70
CA LYS A 8 11.02 -2.24 5.86
C LYS A 8 10.66 -1.36 7.05
N GLU A 9 11.50 -0.37 7.34
CA GLU A 9 11.30 0.60 8.41
C GLU A 9 10.06 1.47 8.13
N ALA A 10 9.89 1.90 6.87
CA ALA A 10 8.70 2.62 6.45
C ALA A 10 7.41 1.78 6.60
N ALA A 11 7.47 0.47 6.33
CA ALA A 11 6.35 -0.43 6.56
C ALA A 11 6.03 -0.59 8.06
N GLU A 12 7.04 -0.60 8.93
CA GLU A 12 6.83 -0.63 10.38
C GLU A 12 6.12 0.65 10.87
N ILE A 13 6.50 1.82 10.36
CA ILE A 13 5.81 3.08 10.63
C ILE A 13 4.35 3.02 10.15
N PHE A 14 4.11 2.52 8.94
CA PHE A 14 2.76 2.35 8.41
C PHE A 14 1.90 1.45 9.32
N ILE A 15 2.44 0.35 9.83
CA ILE A 15 1.75 -0.53 10.78
C ILE A 15 1.36 0.23 12.05
N ARG A 16 2.27 1.01 12.63
CA ARG A 16 2.01 1.81 13.84
C ARG A 16 0.93 2.88 13.60
N ILE A 17 0.96 3.54 12.44
CA ILE A 17 -0.09 4.50 12.05
C ILE A 17 -1.45 3.78 11.95
N MET A 18 -1.50 2.63 11.27
CA MET A 18 -2.73 1.86 11.13
C MET A 18 -3.25 1.33 12.46
N GLN A 19 -2.38 0.94 13.40
CA GLN A 19 -2.79 0.57 14.75
C GLN A 19 -3.51 1.72 15.46
N ALA A 20 -3.01 2.95 15.34
CA ALA A 20 -3.66 4.12 15.93
C ALA A 20 -5.01 4.44 15.28
N VAL A 21 -5.08 4.38 13.94
CA VAL A 21 -6.33 4.55 13.18
C VAL A 21 -7.37 3.50 13.60
N ILE A 22 -6.97 2.22 13.68
CA ILE A 22 -7.86 1.12 14.10
C ILE A 22 -8.37 1.35 15.53
N THR A 23 -7.51 1.79 16.45
CA THR A 23 -7.93 2.12 17.82
C THR A 23 -9.00 3.21 17.82
N GLY A 24 -8.75 4.34 17.13
CA GLY A 24 -9.74 5.43 17.03
C GLY A 24 -11.06 5.00 16.38
N LEU A 25 -11.02 4.13 15.36
CA LEU A 25 -12.23 3.58 14.76
C LEU A 25 -13.00 2.64 15.70
N LYS A 26 -12.30 1.89 16.56
CA LYS A 26 -12.92 0.99 17.54
C LYS A 26 -13.50 1.72 18.74
N THR A 27 -12.83 2.78 19.22
CA THR A 27 -13.26 3.49 20.45
C THR A 27 -14.17 4.66 20.15
N ASP A 28 -13.87 5.43 19.11
CA ASP A 28 -14.50 6.74 18.86
C ASP A 28 -15.36 6.73 17.58
N HIS A 29 -15.33 5.62 16.83
CA HIS A 29 -15.99 5.45 15.53
C HIS A 29 -15.67 6.59 14.56
N ALA A 30 -14.42 7.04 14.54
CA ALA A 30 -13.98 8.16 13.73
C ALA A 30 -12.51 8.13 13.36
N PHE A 31 -12.22 8.87 12.29
CA PHE A 31 -10.86 9.27 11.94
C PHE A 31 -10.51 10.57 12.66
N TRP A 32 -9.23 10.81 12.94
CA TRP A 32 -8.77 12.01 13.64
C TRP A 32 -7.62 12.66 12.88
N SER A 33 -7.50 13.99 12.98
CA SER A 33 -6.47 14.76 12.26
C SER A 33 -5.04 14.36 12.61
N ALA A 34 -4.84 13.90 13.84
CA ALA A 34 -3.58 13.35 14.32
C ALA A 34 -3.86 12.27 15.37
N TYR A 35 -2.84 11.45 15.62
CA TYR A 35 -2.88 10.44 16.67
C TYR A 35 -1.67 10.59 17.58
N ASN A 36 -1.89 10.47 18.87
CA ASN A 36 -0.81 10.46 19.85
C ASN A 36 0.01 9.16 19.71
N ALA A 37 1.32 9.28 19.51
CA ALA A 37 2.20 8.14 19.24
C ALA A 37 2.30 7.12 20.40
N GLY A 38 2.11 7.55 21.65
CA GLY A 38 2.21 6.67 22.82
C GLY A 38 0.88 6.02 23.21
N THR A 39 -0.23 6.75 23.06
CA THR A 39 -1.56 6.33 23.54
C THR A 39 -2.52 5.94 22.43
N ALA A 40 -2.15 6.16 21.16
CA ALA A 40 -3.01 5.97 19.99
C ALA A 40 -4.33 6.78 20.01
N ARG A 41 -4.48 7.74 20.92
CA ARG A 41 -5.66 8.61 21.00
C ARG A 41 -5.69 9.62 19.87
N GLY A 42 -6.87 9.81 19.29
CA GLY A 42 -7.14 10.85 18.32
C GLY A 42 -6.97 12.25 18.89
N GLN A 43 -6.50 13.19 18.07
CA GLN A 43 -6.33 14.59 18.41
C GLN A 43 -6.82 15.48 17.26
N GLY A 44 -7.29 16.68 17.63
CA GLY A 44 -7.80 17.69 16.69
C GLY A 44 -9.16 17.34 16.12
N GLU A 45 -9.36 17.58 14.83
CA GLU A 45 -10.68 17.43 14.20
C GLU A 45 -11.07 15.96 13.96
N ARG A 46 -12.35 15.67 14.20
CA ARG A 46 -12.97 14.36 13.95
C ARG A 46 -13.40 14.26 12.48
N ASN A 47 -13.22 13.08 11.89
CA ASN A 47 -13.57 12.72 10.51
C ASN A 47 -12.96 13.63 9.43
N THR A 48 -11.77 14.17 9.69
CA THR A 48 -11.03 14.91 8.67
C THR A 48 -10.41 13.97 7.63
N LEU A 49 -10.29 14.44 6.39
CA LEU A 49 -9.68 13.70 5.28
C LEU A 49 -8.22 13.33 5.57
N ASN A 50 -7.50 14.19 6.30
CA ASN A 50 -6.09 13.94 6.66
C ASN A 50 -5.92 12.77 7.63
N GLY A 51 -6.99 12.38 8.34
CA GLY A 51 -7.00 11.27 9.29
C GLY A 51 -7.32 9.92 8.66
N LEU A 52 -7.66 9.88 7.37
CA LEU A 52 -7.97 8.65 6.66
C LEU A 52 -6.74 7.74 6.56
N ALA A 53 -6.99 6.44 6.35
CA ALA A 53 -5.93 5.47 6.11
C ALA A 53 -5.06 5.92 4.92
N PRO A 54 -3.72 5.94 5.06
CA PRO A 54 -2.83 6.50 4.03
C PRO A 54 -2.61 5.50 2.88
N VAL A 55 -3.63 5.31 2.03
CA VAL A 55 -3.61 4.34 0.93
C VAL A 55 -2.46 4.62 -0.05
N GLY A 56 -2.19 5.88 -0.37
CA GLY A 56 -1.06 6.24 -1.24
C GLY A 56 0.30 5.77 -0.68
N PHE A 57 0.46 5.84 0.65
CA PHE A 57 1.68 5.34 1.30
C PHE A 57 1.76 3.81 1.24
N LEU A 58 0.63 3.11 1.43
CA LEU A 58 0.56 1.66 1.24
C LEU A 58 0.96 1.25 -0.17
N LEU A 59 0.42 1.90 -1.20
CA LEU A 59 0.74 1.59 -2.60
C LEU A 59 2.23 1.82 -2.90
N LYS A 60 2.81 2.89 -2.35
CA LYS A 60 4.24 3.17 -2.45
C LYS A 60 5.10 2.12 -1.74
N LEU A 61 4.67 1.62 -0.59
CA LEU A 61 5.34 0.54 0.14
C LEU A 61 5.29 -0.79 -0.60
N LEU A 62 4.19 -1.09 -1.28
CA LEU A 62 4.07 -2.26 -2.15
C LEU A 62 5.00 -2.19 -3.37
N GLY A 63 5.48 -0.98 -3.71
CA GLY A 63 6.24 -0.74 -4.91
C GLY A 63 5.38 -0.50 -6.14
N LEU A 64 4.09 -0.16 -5.99
CA LEU A 64 3.26 0.17 -7.15
C LEU A 64 3.60 1.59 -7.65
N VAL A 65 4.22 1.68 -8.83
CA VAL A 65 4.59 2.96 -9.45
C VAL A 65 3.48 3.45 -10.38
N GLN A 66 2.95 2.56 -11.21
CA GLN A 66 1.86 2.87 -12.15
C GLN A 66 0.95 1.66 -12.35
N ILE A 67 -0.37 1.90 -12.43
CA ILE A 67 -1.36 0.91 -12.82
C ILE A 67 -2.29 1.49 -13.88
N SER A 68 -2.50 0.76 -14.96
CA SER A 68 -3.42 1.10 -16.04
C SER A 68 -3.88 -0.18 -16.75
N PRO A 69 -4.98 -0.13 -17.54
CA PRO A 69 -5.51 -1.32 -18.22
C PRO A 69 -4.52 -2.14 -19.05
N ASN A 70 -3.46 -1.50 -19.58
CA ASN A 70 -2.52 -2.11 -20.52
C ASN A 70 -1.06 -2.00 -20.07
N ARG A 71 -0.79 -1.40 -18.91
CA ARG A 71 0.56 -1.13 -18.42
C ARG A 71 0.60 -1.06 -16.91
N VAL A 72 1.53 -1.79 -16.31
CA VAL A 72 1.82 -1.79 -14.88
C VAL A 72 3.32 -1.61 -14.67
N ILE A 73 3.70 -0.71 -13.78
CA ILE A 73 5.08 -0.54 -13.35
C ILE A 73 5.14 -0.82 -11.86
N VAL A 74 6.05 -1.73 -11.49
CA VAL A 74 6.33 -2.07 -10.10
C VAL A 74 7.82 -1.87 -9.82
N ASP A 75 8.14 -1.47 -8.60
CA ASP A 75 9.51 -1.27 -8.12
C ASP A 75 9.68 -1.96 -6.77
N GLY A 76 10.41 -3.07 -6.76
CA GLY A 76 10.71 -3.84 -5.56
C GLY A 76 9.56 -4.73 -5.08
N MET A 77 9.61 -5.09 -3.79
CA MET A 77 8.87 -6.22 -3.24
C MET A 77 7.94 -5.79 -2.10
N ASN A 78 6.89 -6.60 -1.88
CA ASN A 78 5.97 -6.43 -0.75
C ASN A 78 6.72 -6.59 0.59
N PRO A 79 6.79 -5.55 1.44
CA PRO A 79 7.46 -5.64 2.73
C PRO A 79 6.59 -6.31 3.81
N PHE A 80 5.32 -6.62 3.53
CA PHE A 80 4.38 -7.19 4.48
C PHE A 80 4.36 -8.73 4.39
N SER A 81 4.04 -9.38 5.51
CA SER A 81 3.92 -10.86 5.58
C SER A 81 2.71 -11.40 4.84
N ARG A 82 1.70 -10.57 4.59
CA ARG A 82 0.48 -10.95 3.87
C ARG A 82 0.51 -10.42 2.45
N SER A 83 -0.05 -11.20 1.53
CA SER A 83 -0.29 -10.74 0.17
C SER A 83 -1.32 -9.62 0.14
N ILE A 84 -1.13 -8.67 -0.77
CA ILE A 84 -2.04 -7.54 -0.97
C ILE A 84 -2.40 -7.46 -2.45
N THR A 85 -3.68 -7.26 -2.72
CA THR A 85 -4.21 -7.14 -4.08
C THR A 85 -4.61 -5.70 -4.35
N VAL A 86 -4.16 -5.14 -5.47
CA VAL A 86 -4.60 -3.85 -6.01
C VAL A 86 -5.33 -4.10 -7.33
N GLN A 87 -6.51 -3.49 -7.49
CA GLN A 87 -7.30 -3.62 -8.71
C GLN A 87 -7.64 -2.26 -9.29
N TYR A 88 -7.50 -2.12 -10.61
CA TYR A 88 -7.87 -0.91 -11.33
C TYR A 88 -8.32 -1.26 -12.75
N ARG A 89 -9.57 -0.89 -13.08
CA ARG A 89 -10.15 -1.05 -14.43
C ARG A 89 -9.91 -2.43 -15.06
N GLY A 90 -10.16 -3.50 -14.30
CA GLY A 90 -9.98 -4.88 -14.75
C GLY A 90 -8.53 -5.41 -14.71
N THR A 91 -7.55 -4.56 -14.41
CA THR A 91 -6.17 -4.99 -14.11
C THR A 91 -6.05 -5.28 -12.62
N ARG A 92 -5.50 -6.45 -12.29
CA ARG A 92 -5.26 -6.93 -10.94
C ARG A 92 -3.76 -7.10 -10.73
N VAL A 93 -3.25 -6.62 -9.61
CA VAL A 93 -1.84 -6.77 -9.19
C VAL A 93 -1.83 -7.39 -7.81
N ASP A 94 -1.32 -8.62 -7.71
CA ASP A 94 -1.14 -9.36 -6.46
C ASP A 94 0.33 -9.27 -6.02
N PHE A 95 0.56 -8.57 -4.92
CA PHE A 95 1.88 -8.39 -4.31
C PHE A 95 2.12 -9.47 -3.26
N PHE A 96 2.95 -10.46 -3.57
CA PHE A 96 3.43 -11.48 -2.64
C PHE A 96 4.79 -11.08 -2.06
N GLY A 97 5.25 -11.81 -1.03
CA GLY A 97 6.55 -11.53 -0.39
C GLY A 97 7.75 -11.81 -1.30
N ASP A 98 7.60 -12.71 -2.28
CA ASP A 98 8.66 -13.23 -3.17
C ASP A 98 8.41 -12.93 -4.66
N ARG A 99 7.23 -12.41 -5.02
CA ARG A 99 6.88 -12.03 -6.40
C ARG A 99 5.74 -11.02 -6.46
N THR A 100 5.61 -10.35 -7.61
CA THR A 100 4.40 -9.61 -7.97
C THR A 100 3.77 -10.23 -9.21
N GLN A 101 2.47 -10.48 -9.17
CA GLN A 101 1.71 -11.05 -10.27
C GLN A 101 0.73 -10.02 -10.81
N VAL A 102 0.75 -9.79 -12.12
CA VAL A 102 -0.17 -8.89 -12.82
C VAL A 102 -1.09 -9.71 -13.70
N SER A 103 -2.39 -9.51 -13.58
CA SER A 103 -3.42 -10.07 -14.45
C SER A 103 -4.18 -8.93 -15.12
N PHE A 104 -4.17 -8.88 -16.45
CA PHE A 104 -4.89 -7.89 -17.25
C PHE A 104 -6.32 -8.35 -17.55
N ALA A 105 -7.17 -7.41 -17.99
CA ALA A 105 -8.57 -7.68 -18.29
C ALA A 105 -8.78 -8.69 -19.43
N ASN A 106 -7.79 -8.86 -20.31
CA ASN A 106 -7.78 -9.86 -21.39
C ASN A 106 -7.44 -11.28 -20.90
N GLY A 107 -7.22 -11.48 -19.60
CA GLY A 107 -6.84 -12.76 -19.00
C GLY A 107 -5.33 -13.06 -19.01
N GLN A 108 -4.51 -12.25 -19.69
CA GLN A 108 -3.06 -12.43 -19.68
C GLN A 108 -2.51 -12.16 -18.28
N THR A 109 -1.63 -13.04 -17.83
CA THR A 109 -1.03 -12.98 -16.50
C THR A 109 0.49 -13.07 -16.60
N MET A 110 1.19 -12.17 -15.92
CA MET A 110 2.65 -12.08 -15.90
C MET A 110 3.12 -12.01 -14.45
N SER A 111 4.18 -12.75 -14.11
CA SER A 111 4.80 -12.72 -12.79
C SER A 111 6.19 -12.13 -12.89
N VAL A 112 6.54 -11.33 -11.89
CA VAL A 112 7.85 -10.71 -11.77
C VAL A 112 8.45 -11.03 -10.40
N GLN A 113 9.74 -11.35 -10.41
CA GLN A 113 10.51 -11.72 -9.22
C GLN A 113 11.75 -10.85 -9.15
N GLY A 114 12.26 -10.66 -7.93
CA GLY A 114 13.44 -9.85 -7.69
C GLY A 114 13.13 -8.39 -7.38
N GLY A 115 14.13 -7.68 -6.88
CA GLY A 115 14.03 -6.25 -6.60
C GLY A 115 14.35 -5.40 -7.84
N GLY A 116 13.90 -4.14 -7.81
CA GLY A 116 14.12 -3.17 -8.89
C GLY A 116 12.85 -2.88 -9.69
N ILE A 117 13.01 -2.02 -10.69
CA ILE A 117 11.91 -1.54 -11.54
C ILE A 117 11.62 -2.57 -12.64
N HIS A 118 10.34 -2.93 -12.74
CA HIS A 118 9.83 -3.80 -13.79
C HIS A 118 8.61 -3.16 -14.44
N GLU A 119 8.64 -3.11 -15.77
CA GLU A 119 7.53 -2.67 -16.60
C GLU A 119 6.87 -3.87 -17.27
N ILE A 120 5.54 -3.94 -17.15
CA ILE A 120 4.71 -5.01 -17.66
C ILE A 120 3.63 -4.36 -18.53
N SER A 121 3.68 -4.60 -19.83
CA SER A 121 2.77 -3.98 -20.80
C SER A 121 2.16 -5.05 -21.70
N LEU A 122 0.89 -4.86 -22.06
CA LEU A 122 0.27 -5.61 -23.13
C LEU A 122 0.91 -5.24 -24.48
N PRO A 123 1.03 -6.20 -25.43
CA PRO A 123 1.47 -5.90 -26.78
C PRO A 123 0.52 -4.97 -27.54
#